data_AF-A0A556C597-F1
#
_entry.id   AF-A0A556C597-F1
#
_cell.length_a   1.000
_cell.length_b   1.000
_cell.length_c   1.000
_cell.angle_alpha   90.00
_cell.angle_beta   90.00
_cell.angle_gamma   90.00
#
_symmetry.space_group_name_H-M   'P 1'
#
loop_
_entity.id
_entity.type
_entity.pdbx_description
1 polymer ?
#
loop_
_entity_poly.entity_id
_entity_poly.type
_entity_poly.pdbx_seq_one_letter_code
_entity_poly.pdbx_strand_id
1 'polypeptide(L)'
;MADDFASLSADLRNAGEKAQKMAGDAVAKTAADITNDAKVFAPVDTGNLKNSIGYDLNEDGGGVGAEIGPTASYGIHLEHGTSVMAPQPFLGPAFDRRAPGFEKAMEWLMGEVI
;
A
#
# COMPACT_ATOMS: atom_id res chain seq x y z
N MET A 1 36.55 0.40 22.42
CA MET A 1 36.65 1.57 21.51
C MET A 1 36.53 1.15 20.05
N ALA A 2 37.47 0.39 19.46
CA ALA A 2 37.34 -0.09 18.07
C ALA A 2 36.23 -1.17 17.91
N ASP A 3 36.13 -2.09 18.88
CA ASP A 3 35.11 -3.14 18.87
C ASP A 3 33.69 -2.61 19.10
N ASP A 4 33.54 -1.56 19.92
CA ASP A 4 32.23 -0.93 20.19
C ASP A 4 31.66 -0.29 18.92
N PHE A 5 32.49 0.42 18.14
CA PHE A 5 32.06 1.03 16.88
C PHE A 5 31.68 -0.02 15.84
N ALA A 6 32.45 -1.11 15.75
CA ALA A 6 32.14 -2.22 14.87
C ALA A 6 30.80 -2.89 15.24
N SER A 7 30.54 -3.12 16.53
CA SER A 7 29.27 -3.69 17.00
C SER A 7 28.08 -2.77 16.69
N LEU A 8 28.19 -1.46 16.96
CA LEU A 8 27.16 -0.48 16.65
C LEU A 8 26.84 -0.43 15.15
N SER A 9 27.86 -0.53 14.29
CA SER A 9 27.65 -0.54 12.85
C SER A 9 26.90 -1.78 12.36
N ALA A 10 27.14 -2.94 13.00
CA ALA A 10 26.43 -4.18 12.69
C ALA A 10 24.98 -4.12 13.18
N ASP A 11 24.75 -3.61 14.39
CA ASP A 11 23.41 -3.49 14.97
C ASP A 11 22.54 -2.52 14.15
N LEU A 12 23.08 -1.38 13.73
CA LEU A 12 22.36 -0.42 12.89
C LEU A 12 21.99 -1.02 11.53
N ARG A 13 22.89 -1.81 10.93
CA ARG A 13 22.61 -2.49 9.67
C ARG A 13 21.49 -3.52 9.83
N ASN A 14 21.55 -4.35 10.87
CA ASN A 14 20.53 -5.36 11.14
C ASN A 14 19.17 -4.72 11.44
N ALA A 15 19.15 -3.64 12.21
CA ALA A 15 17.94 -2.86 12.49
C ALA A 15 17.34 -2.28 11.19
N GLY A 16 18.18 -1.73 10.30
CA GLY A 16 17.75 -1.24 8.99
C GLY A 16 17.14 -2.34 8.10
N GLU A 17 17.78 -3.51 8.02
CA GLU A 17 17.28 -4.66 7.26
C GLU A 17 15.94 -5.18 7.84
N LYS A 18 15.83 -5.26 9.18
CA LYS A 18 14.57 -5.62 9.88
C LYS A 18 13.46 -4.60 9.56
N ALA A 19 13.76 -3.31 9.66
CA ALA A 19 12.81 -2.22 9.40
C ALA A 19 12.29 -2.26 7.96
N GLN A 20 13.18 -2.42 6.97
CA GLN A 20 12.81 -2.46 5.57
C GLN A 20 11.89 -3.64 5.27
N LYS A 21 12.22 -4.83 5.79
CA LYS A 21 11.38 -6.02 5.61
C LYS A 21 9.99 -5.83 6.24
N MET A 22 9.95 -5.32 7.46
CA MET A 22 8.71 -5.08 8.20
C MET A 22 7.81 -4.05 7.50
N ALA A 23 8.40 -2.95 7.02
CA ALA A 23 7.70 -1.95 6.23
C ALA A 23 7.15 -2.54 4.93
N GLY A 24 7.95 -3.35 4.21
CA GLY A 24 7.52 -4.01 2.99
C GLY A 24 6.34 -4.97 3.21
N ASP A 25 6.39 -5.76 4.29
CA ASP A 25 5.28 -6.66 4.66
C ASP A 25 3.99 -5.87 4.96
N ALA A 26 4.09 -4.73 5.66
CA ALA A 26 2.95 -3.86 5.97
C ALA A 26 2.36 -3.20 4.71
N VAL A 27 3.22 -2.71 3.80
CA VAL A 27 2.80 -2.14 2.52
C VAL A 27 2.11 -3.20 1.66
N ALA A 28 2.72 -4.37 1.50
CA ALA A 28 2.16 -5.47 0.70
C ALA A 28 0.80 -5.93 1.22
N LYS A 29 0.68 -6.09 2.55
CA LYS A 29 -0.59 -6.44 3.18
C LYS A 29 -1.65 -5.37 2.95
N THR A 30 -1.31 -4.10 3.16
CA THR A 30 -2.25 -2.99 3.02
C THR A 30 -2.71 -2.84 1.58
N ALA A 31 -1.80 -2.98 0.61
CA ALA A 31 -2.12 -2.93 -0.81
C ALA A 31 -3.11 -4.05 -1.21
N ALA A 32 -2.90 -5.27 -0.70
CA ALA A 32 -3.84 -6.37 -0.91
C ALA A 32 -5.21 -6.09 -0.26
N ASP A 33 -5.23 -5.56 0.97
CA ASP A 33 -6.47 -5.23 1.68
C ASP A 33 -7.26 -4.10 0.98
N ILE A 34 -6.58 -3.05 0.50
CA ILE A 34 -7.18 -1.97 -0.32
C ILE A 34 -7.72 -2.54 -1.63
N THR A 35 -6.93 -3.38 -2.32
CA THR A 35 -7.35 -4.00 -3.58
C THR A 35 -8.62 -4.83 -3.40
N ASN A 36 -8.72 -5.59 -2.30
CA ASN A 36 -9.91 -6.38 -1.98
C ASN A 36 -11.13 -5.49 -1.74
N ASP A 37 -11.00 -4.43 -0.96
CA ASP A 37 -12.10 -3.50 -0.71
C ASP A 37 -12.51 -2.76 -1.99
N ALA A 38 -11.55 -2.31 -2.80
CA ALA A 38 -11.81 -1.67 -4.09
C ALA A 38 -12.58 -2.60 -5.03
N LYS A 39 -12.27 -3.91 -5.04
CA LYS A 39 -13.02 -4.92 -5.78
C LYS A 39 -14.45 -5.14 -5.27
N VAL A 40 -14.68 -4.95 -3.97
CA VAL A 40 -16.02 -5.04 -3.38
C VAL A 40 -16.85 -3.81 -3.72
N PHE A 41 -16.22 -2.64 -3.75
CA PHE A 41 -16.89 -1.36 -4.03
C PHE A 41 -17.10 -1.09 -5.52
N ALA A 42 -16.26 -1.67 -6.37
CA ALA A 42 -16.33 -1.45 -7.81
C ALA A 42 -17.73 -1.77 -8.36
N PRO A 43 -18.35 -0.85 -9.12
CA PRO A 43 -19.61 -1.14 -9.78
C PRO A 43 -19.42 -2.27 -10.79
N VAL A 44 -20.38 -3.20 -10.83
CA VAL A 44 -20.30 -4.40 -11.66
C VAL A 44 -21.37 -4.36 -12.74
N ASP A 45 -20.90 -4.33 -13.99
CA ASP A 45 -21.69 -4.64 -15.17
C ASP A 45 -21.27 -6.02 -15.71
N THR A 46 -20.15 -6.08 -16.45
CA THR A 46 -19.55 -7.33 -16.94
C THR A 46 -18.51 -7.95 -16.01
N GLY A 47 -18.10 -7.21 -14.97
CA GLY A 47 -17.03 -7.61 -14.04
C GLY A 47 -15.60 -7.26 -14.50
N ASN A 48 -15.42 -6.73 -15.73
CA ASN A 48 -14.08 -6.37 -16.24
C ASN A 48 -13.34 -5.38 -15.32
N LEU A 49 -14.03 -4.33 -14.85
CA LEU A 49 -13.43 -3.36 -13.92
C LEU A 49 -12.91 -4.05 -12.67
N LYS A 50 -13.79 -4.75 -11.97
CA LYS A 50 -13.46 -5.48 -10.74
C LYS A 50 -12.27 -6.43 -10.93
N ASN A 51 -12.24 -7.18 -12.03
CA ASN A 51 -11.16 -8.13 -12.29
C ASN A 51 -9.84 -7.45 -12.66
N SER A 52 -9.88 -6.23 -13.20
CA SER A 52 -8.71 -5.46 -13.60
C SER A 52 -7.98 -4.74 -12.45
N ILE A 53 -8.58 -4.68 -11.25
CA ILE A 53 -7.97 -4.01 -10.10
C ILE A 53 -6.85 -4.90 -9.54
N GLY A 54 -5.65 -4.35 -9.50
CA GLY A 54 -4.47 -4.98 -8.95
C GLY A 54 -3.58 -3.96 -8.25
N TYR A 55 -2.40 -4.43 -7.83
CA TYR A 55 -1.37 -3.58 -7.28
C TYR A 55 0.01 -4.09 -7.69
N ASP A 56 0.95 -3.15 -7.79
CA ASP A 56 2.37 -3.40 -8.03
C ASP A 56 3.16 -2.89 -6.83
N LEU A 57 4.10 -3.69 -6.34
CA LEU A 57 5.01 -3.28 -5.27
C LEU A 57 6.26 -2.65 -5.87
N ASN A 58 6.64 -1.50 -5.32
CA ASN A 58 7.80 -0.75 -5.76
C ASN A 58 8.80 -0.65 -4.60
N GLU A 59 10.06 -0.96 -4.88
CA GLU A 59 11.17 -0.80 -3.94
C GLU A 59 12.17 0.19 -4.55
N ASP A 60 12.19 1.42 -4.03
CA ASP A 60 13.03 2.50 -4.55
C ASP A 60 13.88 3.12 -3.45
N GLY A 61 15.20 3.13 -3.63
CA GLY A 61 16.12 3.91 -2.80
C GLY A 61 16.09 3.59 -1.29
N GLY A 62 15.65 2.40 -0.90
CA GLY A 62 15.47 1.99 0.50
C GLY A 62 14.05 2.18 1.06
N GLY A 63 13.12 2.73 0.26
CA GLY A 63 11.70 2.78 0.56
C GLY A 63 10.93 1.61 -0.07
N VAL A 64 9.78 1.29 0.51
CA VAL A 64 8.81 0.32 -0.05
C VAL A 64 7.47 1.03 -0.24
N GLY A 65 6.85 0.83 -1.40
CA GLY A 65 5.57 1.43 -1.77
C GLY A 65 4.73 0.48 -2.60
N ALA A 66 3.47 0.85 -2.85
CA ALA A 66 2.57 0.13 -3.72
C ALA A 66 1.76 1.10 -4.57
N GLU A 67 1.62 0.78 -5.86
CA GLU A 67 0.67 1.43 -6.75
C GLU A 67 -0.55 0.53 -6.91
N ILE A 68 -1.76 1.08 -6.78
CA ILE A 68 -3.01 0.31 -6.75
C ILE A 68 -3.97 0.94 -7.75
N GLY A 69 -4.51 0.14 -8.66
CA GLY A 69 -5.43 0.66 -9.67
C GLY A 69 -6.01 -0.40 -10.60
N PRO A 70 -7.07 -0.06 -11.35
CA PRO A 70 -7.54 -0.87 -12.46
C PRO A 70 -6.64 -0.70 -13.69
N THR A 71 -6.46 -1.76 -14.47
CA THR A 71 -5.96 -1.64 -15.86
C THR A 71 -7.06 -1.25 -16.84
N ALA A 72 -8.34 -1.34 -16.44
CA ALA A 72 -9.46 -0.85 -17.23
C ALA A 72 -9.43 0.69 -17.32
N SER A 73 -9.21 1.20 -18.53
CA SER A 73 -9.04 2.64 -18.80
C SER A 73 -10.21 3.52 -18.34
N TYR A 74 -11.43 2.97 -18.33
CA TYR A 74 -12.62 3.71 -17.89
C TYR A 74 -12.77 3.80 -16.36
N GLY A 75 -11.93 3.12 -15.57
CA GLY A 75 -11.99 3.16 -14.11
C GLY A 75 -11.85 4.57 -13.54
N ILE A 76 -11.00 5.40 -14.16
CA ILE A 76 -10.80 6.80 -13.73
C ILE A 76 -12.09 7.64 -13.84
N HIS A 77 -12.91 7.36 -14.87
CA HIS A 77 -14.19 8.06 -15.08
C HIS A 77 -15.24 7.65 -14.06
N LEU A 78 -15.15 6.41 -13.54
CA LEU A 78 -16.02 5.96 -12.46
C LEU A 78 -15.58 6.56 -11.12
N GLU A 79 -14.27 6.64 -10.86
CA GLU A 79 -13.75 7.22 -9.62
C GLU A 79 -14.11 8.70 -9.46
N HIS A 80 -13.94 9.50 -10.52
CA HIS A 80 -14.11 10.96 -10.46
C HIS A 80 -15.40 11.48 -11.12
N GLY A 81 -16.12 10.63 -11.85
CA GLY A 81 -17.26 11.04 -12.66
C GLY A 81 -16.83 11.73 -13.96
N THR A 82 -17.83 12.16 -14.72
CA THR A 82 -17.66 12.90 -15.98
C THR A 82 -18.64 14.08 -16.02
N SER A 83 -18.60 14.89 -17.09
CA SER A 83 -19.54 16.01 -17.26
C SER A 83 -21.02 15.61 -17.29
N VAL A 84 -21.32 14.34 -17.57
CA VAL A 84 -22.68 13.82 -17.75
C VAL A 84 -23.02 12.64 -16.82
N MET A 85 -22.10 12.22 -15.97
CA MET A 85 -22.29 11.07 -15.06
C MET A 85 -21.64 11.35 -13.71
N ALA A 86 -22.39 11.15 -12.63
CA ALA A 86 -21.88 11.28 -11.27
C ALA A 86 -20.83 10.19 -10.94
N PRO A 87 -19.86 10.47 -10.05
CA PRO A 87 -18.86 9.49 -9.63
C PRO A 87 -19.49 8.30 -8.89
N GLN A 88 -18.87 7.14 -9.08
CA GLN A 88 -19.11 5.89 -8.36
C GLN A 88 -17.75 5.40 -7.80
N PRO A 89 -17.23 6.09 -6.77
CA PRO A 89 -15.88 5.87 -6.30
C PRO A 89 -15.73 4.52 -5.62
N PHE A 90 -14.59 3.88 -5.86
CA PHE A 90 -14.27 2.54 -5.35
C PHE A 90 -12.84 2.45 -4.82
N LEU A 91 -11.88 3.19 -5.38
CA LEU A 91 -10.50 3.20 -4.88
C LEU A 91 -10.31 4.12 -3.69
N GLY A 92 -10.78 5.36 -3.77
CA GLY A 92 -10.68 6.34 -2.69
C GLY A 92 -11.30 5.81 -1.38
N PRO A 93 -12.56 5.32 -1.40
CA PRO A 93 -13.18 4.74 -0.21
C PRO A 93 -12.44 3.50 0.33
N ALA A 94 -11.80 2.71 -0.54
CA ALA A 94 -11.01 1.55 -0.11
C ALA A 94 -9.71 1.98 0.58
N PHE A 95 -9.04 3.00 0.03
CA PHE A 95 -7.87 3.61 0.65
C PHE A 95 -8.24 4.20 2.03
N ASP A 96 -9.26 5.05 2.09
CA ASP A 96 -9.68 5.73 3.32
C ASP A 96 -10.02 4.74 4.44
N ARG A 97 -10.62 3.60 4.09
CA ARG A 97 -10.93 2.54 5.06
C ARG A 97 -9.67 1.89 5.66
N ARG A 98 -8.58 1.79 4.89
CA ARG A 98 -7.38 1.02 5.27
C ARG A 98 -6.24 1.90 5.78
N ALA A 99 -6.17 3.17 5.37
CA ALA A 99 -5.11 4.10 5.76
C ALA A 99 -4.89 4.16 7.29
N PRO A 100 -5.92 4.28 8.16
CA PRO A 100 -5.69 4.33 9.60
C PRO A 100 -5.08 3.05 10.19
N GLY A 101 -5.36 1.89 9.58
CA GLY A 101 -4.77 0.62 10.00
C GLY A 101 -3.30 0.50 9.61
N PHE A 102 -2.96 1.02 8.42
CA PHE A 102 -1.58 1.09 7.95
C PHE A 102 -0.73 2.04 8.79
N GLU A 103 -1.23 3.24 9.10
CA GLU A 103 -0.54 4.21 9.96
C GLU A 103 -0.20 3.59 11.32
N LYS A 104 -1.17 2.95 11.97
CA LYS A 104 -0.96 2.25 13.25
C LYS A 104 0.04 1.10 13.14
N ALA A 105 0.01 0.36 12.03
CA ALA A 105 1.00 -0.69 11.80
C ALA A 105 2.39 -0.08 11.72
N MET A 106 2.59 0.98 10.93
CA MET A 106 3.89 1.65 10.81
C MET A 106 4.39 2.22 12.14
N GLU A 107 3.52 2.85 12.94
CA GLU A 107 3.86 3.32 14.29
C GLU A 107 4.37 2.19 15.19
N TRP A 108 3.68 1.04 15.17
CA TRP A 108 4.09 -0.12 15.96
C TRP A 108 5.43 -0.70 15.49
N LEU A 109 5.65 -0.79 14.17
CA LEU A 109 6.90 -1.30 13.60
C LEU A 109 8.09 -0.41 13.96
N MET A 110 7.92 0.91 13.98
CA MET A 110 8.97 1.84 14.40
C MET A 110 9.39 1.63 15.87
N GLY A 111 8.45 1.25 16.74
CA GLY A 111 8.75 0.92 18.14
C GLY A 111 9.42 -0.45 18.35
N GLU A 112 9.36 -1.34 17.36
CA GLU A 112 9.92 -2.71 17.43
C GLU A 112 11.31 -2.83 16.79
N VAL A 113 11.74 -1.79 16.07
CA VAL A 113 13.05 -1.71 15.41
C VAL A 113 14.12 -1.08 16.31
N ILE A 114 13.72 -0.20 17.24
CA ILE A 114 14.62 0.65 18.06
C ILE A 114 14.61 0.21 19.52
#